data_AF-A0A097QW47-F1
#
_entry.id   AF-A0A097QW47-F1
#
_cell.length_a   1.000
_cell.length_b   1.000
_cell.length_c   1.000
_cell.angle_alpha   90.00
_cell.angle_beta   90.00
_cell.angle_gamma   90.00
#
_symmetry.space_group_name_H-M   'P 1'
#
loop_
_entity.id
_entity.type
_entity.pdbx_description
1 polymer ?
#
loop_
_entity_poly.entity_id
_entity_poly.type
_entity_poly.pdbx_seq_one_letter_code
_entity_poly.pdbx_strand_id
1 'polypeptide(L)'
;MRRFVPLLLAVIACACLSFQHGAENAGVQTIYVIGDGVRAYTVANLEKMPMKELKIPDFALGRSVGWKGVPLGELGSGRVVNVINRDGEIVSIPGNASAVLALYRDGEPFNGSPRLVMPLNYGCKCHWLPNVTVLEFVKGASLHIYGDVENELWLTGRTLGLYHSPEAVANGNISSVPLSWAIRLANPWPEAKKAYLVFENETAEYSLDKLLSGSFTLRFNGTAFEIPELGIDGLVEIRVGGD
;
A
#
# COMPACT_ATOMS: atom_id res chain seq x y z
N MET A 1 28.34 28.68 -41.58
CA MET A 1 28.66 29.01 -40.18
C MET A 1 27.49 28.56 -39.31
N ARG A 2 27.69 27.47 -38.56
CA ARG A 2 26.66 26.85 -37.72
C ARG A 2 26.48 27.68 -36.44
N ARG A 3 25.24 28.10 -36.18
CA ARG A 3 24.86 28.81 -34.96
C ARG A 3 24.71 27.79 -33.82
N PHE A 4 25.54 27.92 -32.79
CA PHE A 4 25.36 27.22 -31.52
C PHE A 4 24.23 27.93 -30.74
N VAL A 5 23.17 27.18 -30.44
CA VAL A 5 22.17 27.55 -29.44
C VAL A 5 22.48 26.71 -28.20
N PRO A 6 22.81 27.30 -27.03
CA PRO A 6 22.97 26.52 -25.83
C PRO A 6 21.59 26.09 -25.31
N LEU A 7 21.40 24.77 -25.25
CA LEU A 7 20.25 24.13 -24.63
C LEU A 7 20.37 24.35 -23.11
N LEU A 8 19.52 25.21 -22.54
CA LEU A 8 19.35 25.30 -21.09
C LEU A 8 18.71 23.98 -20.61
N LEU A 9 19.49 23.12 -19.97
CA LEU A 9 18.94 22.03 -19.16
C LEU A 9 18.27 22.66 -17.93
N ALA A 10 16.95 22.71 -17.93
CA ALA A 10 16.18 22.92 -16.71
C ALA A 10 16.28 21.65 -15.86
N VAL A 11 17.18 21.67 -14.86
CA VAL A 11 17.18 20.70 -13.78
C VAL A 11 15.98 21.03 -12.90
N ILE A 12 14.89 20.26 -13.04
CA ILE A 12 13.78 20.28 -12.09
C ILE A 12 14.30 19.63 -10.81
N ALA A 13 14.84 20.45 -9.92
CA ALA A 13 15.08 20.07 -8.53
C ALA A 13 13.72 19.85 -7.89
N CYS A 14 13.32 18.59 -7.73
CA CYS A 14 12.21 18.22 -6.88
C CYS A 14 12.60 18.54 -5.43
N ALA A 15 12.20 19.74 -4.97
CA ALA A 15 12.40 20.16 -3.60
C ALA A 15 11.48 19.33 -2.71
N CYS A 16 12.02 18.25 -2.12
CA CYS A 16 11.43 17.62 -0.95
C CYS A 16 11.41 18.63 0.19
N LEU A 17 10.32 19.38 0.31
CA LEU A 17 10.01 20.17 1.50
C LEU A 17 9.90 19.22 2.69
N SER A 18 10.97 19.18 3.48
CA SER A 18 11.04 18.42 4.71
C SER A 18 10.24 19.20 5.75
N PHE A 19 9.00 18.81 6.01
CA PHE A 19 8.31 19.25 7.22
C PHE A 19 8.97 18.56 8.42
N GLN A 20 9.81 19.30 9.14
CA GLN A 20 10.12 18.98 10.53
C GLN A 20 8.84 19.20 11.35
N HIS A 21 8.14 18.12 11.67
CA HIS A 21 7.17 18.14 12.77
C HIS A 21 7.81 17.50 13.99
N GLY A 22 7.74 18.23 15.09
CA GLY A 22 8.42 17.97 16.34
C GLY A 22 8.05 16.63 16.98
N ALA A 23 8.99 16.16 17.79
CA ALA A 23 8.79 15.09 18.74
C ALA A 23 7.79 15.56 19.82
N GLU A 24 6.49 15.35 19.60
CA GLU A 24 5.49 15.47 20.66
C GLU A 24 4.60 14.23 20.68
N ASN A 25 4.71 13.51 21.81
CA ASN A 25 3.94 12.33 22.21
C ASN A 25 4.05 11.12 21.28
N ALA A 26 5.21 10.46 21.31
CA ALA A 26 5.34 9.08 20.85
C ALA A 26 4.60 8.13 21.82
N GLY A 27 3.28 8.10 21.71
CA GLY A 27 2.51 6.95 22.18
C GLY A 27 3.14 5.68 21.61
N VAL A 28 3.14 4.60 22.40
CA VAL A 28 3.71 3.32 21.97
C VAL A 28 3.07 2.90 20.65
N GLN A 29 3.81 3.00 19.55
CA GLN A 29 3.29 2.62 18.24
C GLN A 29 2.99 1.13 18.27
N THR A 30 1.74 0.80 17.93
CA THR A 30 1.28 -0.58 17.81
C THR A 30 1.24 -0.95 16.34
N ILE A 31 1.84 -2.08 16.01
CA ILE A 31 1.85 -2.68 14.68
C ILE A 31 0.92 -3.88 14.72
N TYR A 32 -0.16 -3.83 13.95
CA TYR A 32 -1.12 -4.91 13.82
C TYR A 32 -0.71 -5.85 12.69
N VAL A 33 -0.61 -7.14 13.01
CA VAL A 33 -0.34 -8.20 12.05
C VAL A 33 -1.58 -9.07 11.93
N ILE A 34 -2.20 -9.05 10.75
CA ILE A 34 -3.46 -9.72 10.43
C ILE A 34 -3.14 -10.92 9.55
N GLY A 35 -3.55 -12.11 9.98
CA GLY A 35 -3.41 -13.37 9.25
C GLY A 35 -4.51 -14.35 9.68
N ASP A 36 -4.14 -15.40 10.42
CA ASP A 36 -5.13 -16.33 11.03
C ASP A 36 -5.91 -15.68 12.20
N GLY A 37 -5.42 -14.55 12.69
CA GLY A 37 -6.03 -13.69 13.67
C GLY A 37 -5.33 -12.34 13.66
N VAL A 38 -5.66 -11.47 14.62
CA VAL A 38 -5.04 -10.15 14.78
C VAL A 38 -4.06 -10.22 15.94
N ARG A 39 -2.79 -9.90 15.67
CA ARG A 39 -1.73 -9.77 16.68
C ARG A 39 -1.24 -8.33 16.73
N ALA A 40 -0.97 -7.83 17.92
CA ALA A 40 -0.44 -6.49 18.13
C ALA A 40 1.00 -6.59 18.64
N TYR A 41 1.89 -5.84 18.02
CA TYR A 41 3.31 -5.75 18.39
C TYR A 41 3.69 -4.31 18.70
N THR A 42 4.49 -4.13 19.74
CA THR A 42 5.25 -2.89 19.93
C THR A 42 6.59 -2.99 19.20
N VAL A 43 7.26 -1.86 18.98
CA VAL A 43 8.65 -1.85 18.46
C VAL A 43 9.56 -2.74 19.31
N ALA A 44 9.45 -2.68 20.63
CA ALA A 44 10.22 -3.51 21.56
C ALA A 44 9.91 -5.02 21.44
N ASN A 45 8.72 -5.40 20.96
CA ASN A 45 8.44 -6.80 20.63
C ASN A 45 9.16 -7.22 19.34
N LEU A 46 9.11 -6.37 18.31
CA LEU A 46 9.79 -6.61 17.03
C LEU A 46 11.31 -6.70 17.20
N GLU A 47 11.90 -5.92 18.11
CA GLU A 47 13.34 -5.96 18.42
C GLU A 47 13.85 -7.30 18.94
N LYS A 48 12.95 -8.12 19.50
CA LYS A 48 13.27 -9.45 20.05
C LYS A 48 13.13 -10.57 19.01
N MET A 49 12.62 -10.27 17.82
CA MET A 49 12.42 -11.24 16.76
C MET A 49 13.69 -11.45 15.92
N PRO A 50 13.81 -12.58 15.20
CA PRO A 50 14.87 -12.77 14.21
C PRO A 50 14.88 -11.63 13.19
N MET A 51 16.05 -11.01 13.00
CA MET A 51 16.23 -9.92 12.05
C MET A 51 17.12 -10.33 10.88
N LYS A 52 16.87 -9.70 9.74
CA LYS A 52 17.71 -9.77 8.54
C LYS A 52 18.15 -8.37 8.15
N GLU A 53 19.35 -8.27 7.60
CA GLU A 53 19.84 -7.05 6.96
C GLU A 53 19.73 -7.16 5.44
N LEU A 54 19.16 -6.13 4.81
CA LEU A 54 19.16 -5.91 3.38
C LEU A 54 20.11 -4.77 3.04
N LYS A 55 21.07 -5.00 2.14
CA LYS A 55 21.94 -3.94 1.62
C LYS A 55 21.38 -3.43 0.30
N ILE A 56 20.84 -2.21 0.31
CA ILE A 56 20.21 -1.62 -0.87
C ILE A 56 21.06 -0.46 -1.41
N PRO A 57 21.36 -0.41 -2.72
CA PRO A 57 22.01 0.75 -3.33
C PRO A 57 21.23 2.04 -3.10
N ASP A 58 21.92 3.09 -2.66
CA ASP A 58 21.39 4.44 -2.56
C ASP A 58 22.14 5.36 -3.54
N PHE A 59 21.50 5.65 -4.68
CA PHE A 59 22.09 6.45 -5.74
C PHE A 59 22.39 7.90 -5.31
N ALA A 60 21.63 8.46 -4.35
CA ALA A 60 21.88 9.80 -3.84
C ALA A 60 23.13 9.86 -2.97
N LEU A 61 23.44 8.77 -2.27
CA LEU A 61 24.62 8.66 -1.41
C LEU A 61 25.83 8.03 -2.10
N GLY A 62 25.67 7.51 -3.32
CA GLY A 62 26.73 6.80 -4.05
C GLY A 62 27.22 5.53 -3.36
N ARG A 63 26.43 4.96 -2.43
CA ARG A 63 26.79 3.77 -1.65
C ARG A 63 25.57 2.91 -1.33
N SER A 64 25.80 1.67 -0.90
CA SER A 64 24.74 0.85 -0.31
C SER A 64 24.45 1.27 1.13
N VAL A 65 23.18 1.19 1.50
CA VAL A 65 22.67 1.41 2.86
C VAL A 65 22.17 0.07 3.39
N GLY A 66 22.59 -0.27 4.60
CA GLY A 66 22.11 -1.45 5.33
C GLY A 66 20.78 -1.16 6.02
N TRP A 67 19.75 -1.94 5.74
CA TRP A 67 18.46 -1.86 6.40
C TRP A 67 18.22 -3.15 7.16
N LYS A 68 18.11 -3.07 8.49
CA LYS A 68 17.95 -4.23 9.34
C LYS A 68 16.60 -4.20 10.04
N GLY A 69 15.90 -5.34 10.02
CA GLY A 69 14.62 -5.50 10.69
C GLY A 69 14.03 -6.89 10.52
N VAL A 70 12.76 -7.04 10.90
CA VAL A 70 12.07 -8.33 10.92
C VAL A 70 11.64 -8.70 9.50
N PRO A 71 12.05 -9.85 8.95
CA PRO A 71 11.52 -10.32 7.67
C PRO A 71 10.00 -10.50 7.74
N LEU A 72 9.26 -10.11 6.69
CA LEU A 72 7.80 -10.24 6.73
C LEU A 72 7.32 -11.70 6.90
N GLY A 73 8.09 -12.67 6.39
CA GLY A 73 7.80 -14.10 6.57
C GLY A 73 7.84 -14.59 8.02
N GLU A 74 8.53 -13.89 8.92
CA GLU A 74 8.50 -14.18 10.37
C GLU A 74 7.22 -13.67 11.02
N LEU A 75 6.56 -12.68 10.40
CA LEU A 75 5.34 -12.06 10.92
C LEU A 75 4.08 -12.77 10.40
N GLY A 76 4.12 -13.44 9.25
CA GLY A 76 2.96 -14.13 8.71
C GLY A 76 3.19 -14.74 7.35
N SER A 77 2.12 -15.31 6.77
CA SER A 77 2.13 -15.91 5.44
C SER A 77 0.83 -15.58 4.71
N GLY A 78 0.93 -15.35 3.40
CA GLY A 78 -0.20 -15.01 2.53
C GLY A 78 0.27 -14.97 1.08
N ARG A 79 -0.68 -14.91 0.13
CA ARG A 79 -0.33 -14.73 -1.29
C ARG A 79 0.19 -13.31 -1.55
N VAL A 80 -0.41 -12.35 -0.85
CA VAL A 80 -0.09 -10.92 -0.89
C VAL A 80 -0.03 -10.41 0.54
N VAL A 81 0.79 -9.39 0.79
CA VAL A 81 0.81 -8.64 2.05
C VAL A 81 0.43 -7.20 1.73
N ASN A 82 -0.66 -6.74 2.33
CA ASN A 82 -1.00 -5.32 2.37
C ASN A 82 -0.21 -4.69 3.52
N VAL A 83 0.62 -3.70 3.19
CA VAL A 83 1.36 -2.90 4.16
C VAL A 83 0.69 -1.54 4.20
N ILE A 84 0.26 -1.11 5.38
CA ILE A 84 -0.47 0.14 5.59
C ILE A 84 0.28 0.98 6.63
N ASN A 85 0.52 2.24 6.32
CA ASN A 85 1.12 3.17 7.28
C ASN A 85 0.09 3.95 8.10
N ARG A 86 0.60 4.71 9.07
CA ARG A 86 -0.20 5.58 9.93
C ARG A 86 -1.05 6.60 9.17
N ASP A 87 -0.60 7.06 8.01
CA ASP A 87 -1.28 8.08 7.20
C ASP A 87 -2.36 7.47 6.28
N GLY A 88 -2.50 6.15 6.28
CA GLY A 88 -3.48 5.43 5.48
C GLY A 88 -3.01 5.08 4.06
N GLU A 89 -1.74 5.29 3.74
CA GLU A 89 -1.13 4.80 2.51
C GLU A 89 -1.00 3.29 2.57
N ILE A 90 -1.26 2.62 1.45
CA ILE A 90 -1.24 1.16 1.32
C ILE A 90 -0.39 0.75 0.12
N VAL A 91 0.40 -0.30 0.29
CA VAL A 91 1.03 -1.04 -0.82
C VAL A 91 0.73 -2.51 -0.66
N SER A 92 0.44 -3.20 -1.77
CA SER A 92 0.30 -4.65 -1.79
C SER A 92 1.55 -5.26 -2.42
N ILE A 93 2.20 -6.20 -1.73
CA ILE A 93 3.38 -6.91 -2.25
C ILE A 93 3.19 -8.42 -2.25
N PRO A 94 3.84 -9.16 -3.18
CA PRO A 94 3.83 -10.61 -3.15
C PRO A 94 4.29 -11.14 -1.78
N GLY A 95 3.60 -12.14 -1.24
CA GLY A 95 3.92 -12.70 0.07
C GLY A 95 5.28 -13.41 0.16
N ASN A 96 5.89 -13.71 -0.99
CA ASN A 96 7.24 -14.25 -1.10
C ASN A 96 8.31 -13.18 -1.40
N ALA A 97 7.95 -11.89 -1.45
CA ALA A 97 8.90 -10.82 -1.66
C ALA A 97 9.93 -10.78 -0.52
N SER A 98 11.21 -10.58 -0.87
CA SER A 98 12.28 -10.47 0.13
C SER A 98 12.26 -9.10 0.82
N ALA A 99 11.22 -8.82 1.61
CA ALA A 99 11.04 -7.57 2.33
C ALA A 99 11.30 -7.71 3.84
N VAL A 100 11.71 -6.62 4.47
CA VAL A 100 11.85 -6.49 5.93
C VAL A 100 11.04 -5.30 6.43
N LEU A 101 10.49 -5.45 7.63
CA LEU A 101 10.03 -4.35 8.45
C LEU A 101 11.24 -3.78 9.19
N ALA A 102 11.92 -2.82 8.56
CA ALA A 102 13.18 -2.24 9.02
C ALA A 102 12.98 -1.39 10.28
N LEU A 103 13.87 -1.60 11.24
CA LEU A 103 13.97 -0.85 12.50
C LEU A 103 15.28 -0.06 12.58
N TYR A 104 16.30 -0.47 11.82
CA TYR A 104 17.63 0.13 11.83
C TYR A 104 18.09 0.45 10.40
N ARG A 105 18.86 1.54 10.27
CA ARG A 105 19.54 1.97 9.05
C ARG A 105 21.02 2.17 9.36
N ASP A 106 21.89 1.46 8.64
CA ASP A 106 23.35 1.46 8.84
C ASP A 106 23.77 1.19 10.30
N GLY A 107 23.03 0.34 11.01
CA GLY A 107 23.28 -0.01 12.41
C GLY A 107 22.59 0.88 13.44
N GLU A 108 22.09 2.05 13.03
CA GLU A 108 21.43 3.01 13.92
C GLU A 108 19.90 2.85 13.90
N PRO A 109 19.20 3.04 15.03
CA PRO A 109 17.73 3.05 15.05
C PRO A 109 17.16 4.09 14.09
N PHE A 110 16.21 3.68 13.25
CA PHE A 110 15.59 4.55 12.25
C PHE A 110 14.30 5.18 12.81
N ASN A 111 14.37 6.46 13.20
CA ASN A 111 13.24 7.34 13.52
C ASN A 111 12.14 6.79 14.47
N GLY A 112 12.41 5.74 15.25
CA GLY A 112 11.49 5.18 16.23
C GLY A 112 10.27 4.44 15.67
N SER A 113 10.14 4.32 14.34
CA SER A 113 8.97 3.75 13.69
C SER A 113 9.38 2.78 12.58
N PRO A 114 8.76 1.59 12.49
CA PRO A 114 9.15 0.61 11.49
C PRO A 114 8.81 1.09 10.06
N ARG A 115 9.69 0.75 9.11
CA ARG A 115 9.52 1.07 7.68
C ARG A 115 9.56 -0.21 6.85
N LEU A 116 8.72 -0.30 5.83
CA LEU A 116 8.85 -1.35 4.83
C LEU A 116 10.10 -1.10 3.97
N VAL A 117 10.96 -2.10 3.85
CA VAL A 117 12.11 -2.04 2.94
C VAL A 117 12.16 -3.32 2.12
N MET A 118 12.33 -3.15 0.81
CA MET A 118 12.46 -4.26 -0.14
C MET A 118 13.53 -3.95 -1.19
N PRO A 119 14.12 -4.98 -1.83
CA PRO A 119 15.01 -4.80 -2.96
C PRO A 119 14.38 -4.00 -4.11
N LEU A 120 15.20 -3.22 -4.83
CA LEU A 120 14.73 -2.30 -5.88
C LEU A 120 14.06 -3.02 -7.07
N ASN A 121 14.26 -4.33 -7.23
CA ASN A 121 13.58 -5.11 -8.27
C ASN A 121 12.10 -5.41 -7.94
N TYR A 122 11.64 -5.13 -6.71
CA TYR A 122 10.25 -5.25 -6.29
C TYR A 122 9.50 -3.90 -6.28
N GLY A 123 10.20 -2.79 -6.56
CA GLY A 123 9.58 -1.47 -6.61
C GLY A 123 10.57 -0.35 -6.37
N CYS A 124 10.14 0.88 -6.68
CA CYS A 124 10.88 2.08 -6.34
C CYS A 124 10.92 2.30 -4.81
N LYS A 125 11.87 3.12 -4.33
CA LYS A 125 11.87 3.56 -2.92
C LYS A 125 10.57 4.26 -2.49
N CYS A 126 9.75 4.74 -3.44
CA CYS A 126 8.43 5.29 -3.16
C CYS A 126 7.50 4.29 -2.45
N HIS A 127 7.70 2.99 -2.67
CA HIS A 127 6.89 1.95 -2.03
C HIS A 127 7.41 1.54 -0.64
N TRP A 128 8.45 2.22 -0.12
CA TRP A 128 9.00 1.98 1.21
C TRP A 128 8.26 2.79 2.27
N LEU A 129 7.02 2.38 2.52
CA LEU A 129 6.13 3.06 3.45
C LEU A 129 6.80 3.25 4.83
N PRO A 130 6.94 4.49 5.31
CA PRO A 130 7.36 4.78 6.68
C PRO A 130 6.21 4.49 7.65
N ASN A 131 6.48 4.50 8.96
CA ASN A 131 5.44 4.48 10.00
C ASN A 131 4.39 3.36 9.81
N VAL A 132 4.85 2.16 9.48
CA VAL A 132 3.96 1.01 9.22
C VAL A 132 3.16 0.69 10.48
N THR A 133 1.84 0.57 10.33
CA THR A 133 0.88 0.31 11.41
C THR A 133 0.15 -1.00 11.19
N VAL A 134 -0.13 -1.42 9.95
CA VAL A 134 -0.81 -2.68 9.67
C VAL A 134 -0.05 -3.48 8.63
N LEU A 135 0.07 -4.77 8.88
CA LEU A 135 0.49 -5.80 7.94
C LEU A 135 -0.64 -6.82 7.83
N GLU A 136 -1.30 -6.88 6.69
CA GLU A 136 -2.37 -7.83 6.43
C GLU A 136 -1.93 -8.87 5.40
N PHE A 137 -1.83 -10.12 5.84
CA PHE A 137 -1.46 -11.26 5.03
C PHE A 137 -2.72 -11.86 4.38
N VAL A 138 -2.90 -11.59 3.09
CA VAL A 138 -4.08 -11.97 2.32
C VAL A 138 -4.06 -13.46 1.99
N LYS A 139 -5.02 -14.21 2.55
CA LYS A 139 -5.18 -15.66 2.33
C LYS A 139 -6.46 -16.04 1.57
N GLY A 140 -7.52 -15.25 1.68
CA GLY A 140 -8.87 -15.59 1.20
C GLY A 140 -9.34 -14.74 0.02
N ALA A 141 -10.65 -14.49 -0.02
CA ALA A 141 -11.30 -13.60 -0.98
C ALA A 141 -10.73 -12.19 -0.87
N SER A 142 -10.43 -11.61 -2.02
CA SER A 142 -9.81 -10.30 -2.14
C SER A 142 -10.27 -9.64 -3.43
N LEU A 143 -10.51 -8.34 -3.37
CA LEU A 143 -10.75 -7.50 -4.53
C LEU A 143 -9.40 -7.00 -5.06
N HIS A 144 -9.10 -7.35 -6.30
CA HIS A 144 -7.96 -6.78 -7.01
C HIS A 144 -8.36 -5.42 -7.59
N ILE A 145 -7.63 -4.36 -7.29
CA ILE A 145 -7.83 -3.04 -7.92
C ILE A 145 -6.55 -2.65 -8.64
N TYR A 146 -6.69 -2.38 -9.93
CA TYR A 146 -5.62 -2.00 -10.83
C TYR A 146 -5.84 -0.56 -11.32
N GLY A 147 -5.00 0.38 -10.87
CA GLY A 147 -5.05 1.80 -11.25
C GLY A 147 -4.07 2.22 -12.34
N ASP A 148 -2.89 1.55 -12.40
CA ASP A 148 -1.82 1.61 -13.42
C ASP A 148 -0.68 0.61 -13.04
N VAL A 149 0.38 0.51 -13.85
CA VAL A 149 1.58 -0.36 -13.74
C VAL A 149 2.24 -0.39 -12.35
N GLU A 150 2.10 0.67 -11.55
CA GLU A 150 2.82 0.81 -10.27
C GLU A 150 1.95 0.58 -9.01
N ASN A 151 0.61 0.56 -9.12
CA ASN A 151 -0.29 0.39 -7.97
C ASN A 151 -1.34 -0.69 -8.22
N GLU A 152 -0.94 -1.93 -7.95
CA GLU A 152 -1.84 -3.08 -7.84
C GLU A 152 -2.18 -3.29 -6.37
N LEU A 153 -3.47 -3.21 -6.02
CA LEU A 153 -3.94 -3.39 -4.64
C LEU A 153 -4.80 -4.65 -4.52
N TRP A 154 -4.65 -5.35 -3.39
CA TRP A 154 -5.39 -6.57 -3.08
C TRP A 154 -6.18 -6.39 -1.79
N LEU A 155 -7.38 -5.82 -1.88
CA LEU A 155 -8.18 -5.47 -0.71
C LEU A 155 -8.96 -6.67 -0.18
N THR A 156 -8.95 -6.91 1.12
CA THR A 156 -9.91 -7.80 1.79
C THR A 156 -11.08 -6.99 2.33
N GLY A 157 -12.12 -7.67 2.82
CA GLY A 157 -13.21 -7.01 3.54
C GLY A 157 -12.72 -6.17 4.73
N ARG A 158 -11.64 -6.55 5.40
CA ARG A 158 -11.04 -5.77 6.50
C ARG A 158 -10.34 -4.52 5.99
N THR A 159 -9.68 -4.60 4.83
CA THR A 159 -8.98 -3.45 4.24
C THR A 159 -9.92 -2.28 3.96
N LEU A 160 -11.22 -2.52 3.78
CA LEU A 160 -12.23 -1.46 3.67
C LEU A 160 -12.28 -0.55 4.91
N GLY A 161 -11.87 -1.04 6.08
CA GLY A 161 -11.74 -0.22 7.29
C GLY A 161 -10.77 0.95 7.14
N LEU A 162 -9.84 0.88 6.18
CA LEU A 162 -8.86 1.93 5.91
C LEU A 162 -9.50 3.27 5.53
N TYR A 163 -10.74 3.26 5.02
CA TYR A 163 -11.51 4.48 4.78
C TYR A 163 -11.68 5.35 6.03
N HIS A 164 -11.65 4.72 7.21
CA HIS A 164 -11.78 5.42 8.49
C HIS A 164 -10.44 5.60 9.19
N SER A 165 -9.65 4.53 9.29
CA SER A 165 -8.33 4.55 9.93
C SER A 165 -7.58 3.21 9.71
N PRO A 166 -6.24 3.20 9.85
CA PRO A 166 -5.49 1.94 9.93
C PRO A 166 -5.99 1.01 11.05
N GLU A 167 -6.36 1.55 12.22
CA GLU A 167 -6.88 0.77 13.36
C GLU A 167 -8.21 0.09 13.05
N ALA A 168 -9.05 0.70 12.22
CA ALA A 168 -10.31 0.10 11.77
C ALA A 168 -10.09 -1.17 10.93
N VAL A 169 -8.98 -1.28 10.21
CA VAL A 169 -8.59 -2.52 9.50
C VAL A 169 -8.33 -3.65 10.50
N ALA A 170 -7.61 -3.37 11.59
CA ALA A 170 -7.35 -4.34 12.65
C ALA A 170 -8.64 -4.80 13.35
N ASN A 171 -9.56 -3.87 13.62
CA ASN A 171 -10.84 -4.20 14.23
C ASN A 171 -11.73 -5.05 13.30
N GLY A 172 -11.74 -4.76 12.00
CA GLY A 172 -12.46 -5.55 10.98
C GLY A 172 -13.98 -5.46 11.05
N ASN A 173 -14.51 -4.38 11.63
CA ASN A 173 -15.95 -4.18 11.81
C ASN A 173 -16.59 -3.37 10.66
N ILE A 174 -15.78 -2.96 9.69
CA ILE A 174 -16.21 -2.13 8.56
C ILE A 174 -16.12 -3.00 7.32
N SER A 175 -17.25 -3.12 6.63
CA SER A 175 -17.38 -3.98 5.45
C SER A 175 -18.01 -3.25 4.26
N SER A 176 -18.09 -1.92 4.32
CA SER A 176 -18.72 -1.10 3.30
C SER A 176 -18.10 0.29 3.25
N VAL A 177 -17.86 0.79 2.03
CA VAL A 177 -17.24 2.10 1.74
C VAL A 177 -17.80 2.66 0.45
N PRO A 178 -17.66 3.98 0.19
CA PRO A 178 -17.89 4.53 -1.13
C PRO A 178 -16.98 3.86 -2.17
N LEU A 179 -17.53 3.40 -3.29
CA LEU A 179 -16.75 2.80 -4.38
C LEU A 179 -15.68 3.78 -4.90
N SER A 180 -16.02 5.07 -4.97
CA SER A 180 -15.11 6.12 -5.40
C SER A 180 -13.85 6.23 -4.54
N TRP A 181 -13.94 5.91 -3.23
CA TRP A 181 -12.76 5.86 -2.36
C TRP A 181 -11.84 4.69 -2.74
N ALA A 182 -12.39 3.49 -2.92
CA ALA A 182 -11.59 2.30 -3.27
C ALA A 182 -10.90 2.46 -4.62
N ILE A 183 -11.58 3.07 -5.60
CA ILE A 183 -11.00 3.40 -6.91
C ILE A 183 -9.86 4.42 -6.75
N ARG A 184 -10.07 5.51 -5.99
CA ARG A 184 -9.04 6.53 -5.76
C ARG A 184 -7.84 6.01 -4.98
N LEU A 185 -8.04 5.02 -4.11
CA LEU A 185 -6.98 4.39 -3.33
C LEU A 185 -5.92 3.74 -4.23
N ALA A 186 -6.33 3.17 -5.36
CA ALA A 186 -5.41 2.62 -6.36
C ALA A 186 -4.66 3.68 -7.17
N ASN A 187 -4.90 4.98 -6.90
CA ASN A 187 -4.29 6.13 -7.56
C ASN A 187 -4.29 5.98 -9.10
N PRO A 188 -5.47 5.92 -9.73
CA PRO A 188 -5.58 5.66 -11.16
C PRO A 188 -4.92 6.78 -11.98
N TRP A 189 -4.44 6.41 -13.17
CA TRP A 189 -3.83 7.38 -14.11
C TRP A 189 -4.79 8.58 -14.33
N PRO A 190 -4.33 9.85 -14.15
CA PRO A 190 -5.13 11.04 -14.41
C PRO A 190 -5.93 11.07 -15.74
N GLU A 191 -5.41 10.48 -16.81
CA GLU A 191 -6.05 10.42 -18.13
C GLU A 191 -7.08 9.27 -18.27
N ALA A 192 -7.17 8.35 -17.31
CA ALA A 192 -8.07 7.21 -17.38
C ALA A 192 -9.54 7.64 -17.49
N LYS A 193 -10.28 7.07 -18.44
CA LYS A 193 -11.70 7.42 -18.66
C LYS A 193 -12.67 6.29 -18.37
N LYS A 194 -12.18 5.06 -18.26
CA LYS A 194 -13.01 3.87 -18.11
C LYS A 194 -12.62 3.07 -16.88
N ALA A 195 -13.59 2.30 -16.41
CA ALA A 195 -13.41 1.29 -15.40
C ALA A 195 -14.10 0.00 -15.85
N TYR A 196 -13.39 -1.10 -15.73
CA TYR A 196 -13.88 -2.44 -16.01
C TYR A 196 -14.11 -3.14 -14.68
N LEU A 197 -15.36 -3.53 -14.42
CA LEU A 197 -15.75 -4.30 -13.25
C LEU A 197 -15.83 -5.76 -13.69
N VAL A 198 -14.99 -6.60 -13.10
CA VAL A 198 -14.92 -8.04 -13.39
C VAL A 198 -15.58 -8.80 -12.26
N PHE A 199 -16.58 -9.60 -12.60
CA PHE A 199 -17.32 -10.43 -11.66
C PHE A 199 -17.70 -11.74 -12.36
N GLU A 200 -17.52 -12.86 -11.66
CA GLU A 200 -17.73 -14.20 -12.20
C GLU A 200 -17.01 -14.43 -13.56
N ASN A 201 -17.78 -14.58 -14.65
CA ASN A 201 -17.33 -14.77 -16.03
C ASN A 201 -17.62 -13.56 -16.93
N GLU A 202 -17.97 -12.42 -16.33
CA GLU A 202 -18.40 -11.23 -17.03
C GLU A 202 -17.47 -10.05 -16.76
N THR A 203 -17.50 -9.09 -17.68
CA THR A 203 -16.83 -7.81 -17.50
C THR A 203 -17.76 -6.72 -17.99
N ALA A 204 -18.09 -5.81 -17.09
CA ALA A 204 -18.91 -4.65 -17.41
C ALA A 204 -18.03 -3.40 -17.50
N GLU A 205 -18.16 -2.67 -18.61
CA GLU A 205 -17.48 -1.40 -18.83
C GLU A 205 -18.35 -0.23 -18.32
N TYR A 206 -17.73 0.67 -17.56
CA TYR A 206 -18.34 1.91 -17.08
C TYR A 206 -17.43 3.09 -17.41
N SER A 207 -18.00 4.28 -17.57
CA SER A 207 -17.20 5.49 -17.49
C SER A 207 -16.68 5.68 -16.07
N LEU A 208 -15.40 6.04 -15.94
CA LEU A 208 -14.78 6.28 -14.64
C LEU A 208 -15.48 7.44 -13.91
N ASP A 209 -15.84 8.50 -14.63
CA ASP A 209 -16.57 9.64 -14.08
C ASP A 209 -17.90 9.23 -13.44
N LYS A 210 -18.65 8.30 -14.05
CA LYS A 210 -19.88 7.77 -13.46
C LYS A 210 -19.59 7.10 -12.12
N LEU A 211 -18.59 6.22 -12.05
CA LEU A 211 -18.26 5.51 -10.81
C LEU A 211 -17.70 6.43 -9.71
N LEU A 212 -17.00 7.51 -10.10
CA LEU A 212 -16.41 8.46 -9.16
C LEU A 212 -17.40 9.51 -8.64
N SER A 213 -18.36 9.94 -9.46
CA SER A 213 -19.36 10.96 -9.11
C SER A 213 -20.67 10.37 -8.59
N GLY A 214 -20.94 9.10 -8.88
CA GLY A 214 -22.14 8.40 -8.42
C GLY A 214 -22.08 7.98 -6.95
N SER A 215 -23.27 7.77 -6.37
CA SER A 215 -23.44 7.18 -5.04
C SER A 215 -23.44 5.66 -5.14
N PHE A 216 -22.25 5.08 -5.34
CA PHE A 216 -22.05 3.63 -5.39
C PHE A 216 -21.33 3.14 -4.14
N THR A 217 -21.78 2.01 -3.62
CA THR A 217 -21.20 1.40 -2.41
C THR A 217 -20.43 0.15 -2.79
N LEU A 218 -19.16 0.07 -2.39
CA LEU A 218 -18.42 -1.18 -2.39
C LEU A 218 -18.62 -1.85 -1.03
N ARG A 219 -19.21 -3.05 -1.03
CA ARG A 219 -19.45 -3.82 0.19
C ARG A 219 -18.81 -5.21 0.09
N PHE A 220 -18.39 -5.75 1.23
CA PHE A 220 -18.01 -7.15 1.38
C PHE A 220 -19.05 -7.85 2.27
N ASN A 221 -19.71 -8.89 1.74
CA ASN A 221 -20.80 -9.57 2.45
C ASN A 221 -20.32 -10.78 3.30
N GLY A 222 -19.01 -10.99 3.39
CA GLY A 222 -18.39 -12.12 4.08
C GLY A 222 -17.83 -13.17 3.14
N THR A 223 -18.34 -13.23 1.90
CA THR A 223 -17.88 -14.17 0.87
C THR A 223 -17.39 -13.48 -0.38
N ALA A 224 -18.06 -12.41 -0.82
CA ALA A 224 -17.77 -11.70 -2.05
C ALA A 224 -17.87 -10.19 -1.87
N PHE A 225 -17.26 -9.46 -2.80
CA PHE A 225 -17.48 -8.03 -2.95
C PHE A 225 -18.68 -7.78 -3.86
N GLU A 226 -19.47 -6.76 -3.54
CA GLU A 226 -20.69 -6.40 -4.25
C GLU A 226 -20.77 -4.88 -4.44
N ILE A 227 -21.44 -4.46 -5.52
CA ILE A 227 -21.87 -3.08 -5.77
C ILE A 227 -23.39 -3.12 -6.00
N PRO A 228 -24.19 -3.07 -4.92
CA PRO A 228 -25.63 -3.33 -5.00
C PRO A 228 -26.38 -2.40 -5.96
N GLU A 229 -25.99 -1.12 -6.02
CA GLU A 229 -26.66 -0.12 -6.86
C GLU A 229 -26.41 -0.35 -8.37
N LEU A 230 -25.42 -1.18 -8.71
CA LEU A 230 -25.16 -1.64 -10.08
C LEU A 230 -25.67 -3.06 -10.34
N GLY A 231 -26.23 -3.73 -9.33
CA GLY A 231 -26.62 -5.14 -9.42
C GLY A 231 -25.43 -6.09 -9.56
N ILE A 232 -24.24 -5.68 -9.13
CA ILE A 232 -23.03 -6.49 -9.21
C ILE A 232 -22.85 -7.27 -7.91
N ASP A 233 -22.81 -8.59 -8.01
CA ASP A 233 -22.39 -9.52 -6.97
C ASP A 233 -21.15 -10.29 -7.48
N GLY A 234 -20.32 -10.80 -6.57
CA GLY A 234 -19.15 -11.59 -6.97
C GLY A 234 -18.03 -10.78 -7.61
N LEU A 235 -17.88 -9.49 -7.29
CA LEU A 235 -16.80 -8.64 -7.80
C LEU A 235 -15.43 -9.17 -7.37
N VAL A 236 -14.55 -9.38 -8.34
CA VAL A 236 -13.18 -9.90 -8.12
C VAL A 236 -12.11 -8.91 -8.53
N GLU A 237 -12.38 -8.05 -9.53
CA GLU A 237 -11.42 -7.06 -10.01
C GLU A 237 -12.10 -5.75 -10.43
N ILE A 238 -11.44 -4.64 -10.13
CA ILE A 238 -11.70 -3.32 -10.73
C ILE A 238 -10.45 -2.91 -11.48
N ARG A 239 -10.55 -2.79 -12.80
CA ARG A 239 -9.46 -2.28 -13.64
C ARG A 239 -9.81 -0.89 -14.15
N VAL A 240 -8.98 0.08 -13.81
CA VAL A 240 -9.13 1.46 -14.25
C VAL A 240 -8.14 1.72 -15.39
N GLY A 241 -8.60 2.32 -16.49
CA GLY A 241 -7.76 2.61 -17.64
C GLY A 241 -8.54 3.08 -18.86
N GLY A 242 -7.88 3.09 -20.01
CA GLY A 242 -8.49 3.40 -21.31
C GLY A 242 -8.44 4.88 -21.70
N ASP A 243 -8.16 5.10 -22.99
CA ASP A 243 -8.16 6.39 -23.70
C ASP A 243 -9.55 6.77 -24.27
#